data_AF-A0A942SJZ2-F1
#
_entry.id   AF-A0A942SJZ2-F1
#
_cell.length_a   1.000
_cell.length_b   1.000
_cell.length_c   1.000
_cell.angle_alpha   90.00
_cell.angle_beta   90.00
_cell.angle_gamma   90.00
#
_symmetry.space_group_name_H-M   'P 1'
#
loop_
_entity.id
_entity.type
_entity.pdbx_description
1 polymer ?
#
loop_
_entity_poly.entity_id
_entity_poly.type
_entity_poly.pdbx_seq_one_letter_code
_entity_poly.pdbx_strand_id
1 'polypeptide(L)'
;MKKLWIFISLAIILVTILVVNQKFMFNPLLFHRNAVTYNTWSDYIYPSKIEYLYWDEEKGWTIGKDSSDKKEIKYIFSKLQGSLKQGKVPPNEYRNSAMKKEMKLIIRRYDSAILLQFDYYEGGNVADLSNGNFIKIPPDLKRNLLKRTFNY
;
A
#
# COMPACT_ATOMS: atom_id res chain seq x y z
N MET A 1 44.31 -12.98 9.65
CA MET A 1 43.75 -12.89 8.28
C MET A 1 42.30 -13.39 8.18
N LYS A 2 41.96 -14.64 8.53
CA LYS A 2 40.57 -15.15 8.45
C LYS A 2 39.53 -14.28 9.19
N LYS A 3 39.84 -13.83 10.42
CA LYS A 3 38.97 -12.94 11.21
C LYS A 3 38.70 -11.60 10.53
N LEU A 4 39.70 -11.01 9.86
CA LEU A 4 39.55 -9.74 9.13
C LEU A 4 38.56 -9.86 7.98
N TRP A 5 38.64 -10.94 7.19
CA TRP A 5 37.69 -11.20 6.10
C TRP A 5 36.26 -11.44 6.58
N ILE A 6 36.08 -12.06 7.75
CA ILE A 6 34.76 -12.21 8.39
C ILE A 6 34.19 -10.83 8.74
N PHE A 7 34.99 -9.96 9.36
CA PHE A 7 34.55 -8.60 9.68
C PHE A 7 34.19 -7.78 8.44
N ILE A 8 35.01 -7.84 7.39
CA ILE A 8 34.73 -7.16 6.12
C ILE A 8 33.42 -7.67 5.50
N SER A 9 33.21 -8.99 5.48
CA SER A 9 31.99 -9.58 4.94
C SER A 9 30.75 -9.15 5.72
N LEU A 10 30.81 -9.14 7.06
CA LEU A 10 29.73 -8.65 7.92
C LEU A 10 29.43 -7.17 7.67
N ALA A 11 30.46 -6.35 7.52
CA ALA A 11 30.31 -4.93 7.21
C ALA A 11 29.62 -4.71 5.86
N ILE A 12 30.02 -5.45 4.81
CA ILE A 12 29.38 -5.37 3.49
C ILE A 12 27.91 -5.77 3.55
N ILE A 13 27.58 -6.85 4.28
CA ILE A 13 26.19 -7.30 4.47
C ILE A 13 25.38 -6.20 5.18
N LEU A 14 25.91 -5.62 6.25
CA LEU A 14 25.23 -4.56 7.00
C LEU A 14 24.98 -3.33 6.12
N VAL A 15 25.98 -2.86 5.37
CA VAL A 15 25.85 -1.72 4.45
C VAL A 15 24.81 -2.03 3.36
N THR A 16 24.81 -3.25 2.82
CA THR A 16 23.83 -3.68 1.81
C THR A 16 22.41 -3.62 2.36
N ILE A 17 22.17 -4.12 3.57
CA ILE A 17 20.86 -4.07 4.23
C ILE A 17 20.42 -2.62 4.44
N LEU A 18 21.32 -1.73 4.87
CA LEU A 18 21.02 -0.32 5.07
C LEU A 18 20.62 0.37 3.76
N VAL A 19 21.39 0.15 2.68
CA VAL A 19 21.11 0.73 1.35
C VAL A 19 19.77 0.24 0.80
N VAL A 20 19.51 -1.07 0.91
CA VAL A 20 18.25 -1.67 0.47
C VAL A 20 17.07 -1.08 1.23
N ASN A 21 17.16 -0.95 2.55
CA ASN A 21 16.07 -0.38 3.37
C ASN A 21 15.80 1.11 3.11
N GLN A 22 16.79 1.85 2.62
CA GLN A 22 16.63 3.26 2.24
C GLN A 22 16.02 3.44 0.85
N LYS A 23 16.39 2.58 -0.10
CA LYS A 23 15.94 2.66 -1.51
C LYS A 23 14.61 1.95 -1.76
N PHE A 24 14.41 0.78 -1.17
CA PHE A 24 13.25 -0.07 -1.43
C PHE A 24 12.27 -0.07 -0.25
N MET A 25 10.99 -0.22 -0.54
CA MET A 25 9.93 -0.35 0.47
C MET A 25 10.00 -1.68 1.18
N PHE A 26 10.38 -2.74 0.45
CA PHE A 26 10.43 -4.11 0.93
C PHE A 26 11.86 -4.67 0.84
N ASN A 27 12.18 -5.59 1.76
CA ASN A 27 13.42 -6.34 1.71
C ASN A 27 13.31 -7.46 0.65
N PRO A 28 14.21 -7.52 -0.35
CA PRO A 28 14.14 -8.51 -1.43
C PRO A 28 14.21 -9.96 -0.94
N LEU A 29 14.88 -10.23 0.18
CA LEU A 29 15.02 -11.58 0.73
C LEU A 29 13.77 -12.06 1.45
N LEU A 30 12.95 -11.14 1.97
CA LEU A 30 11.73 -11.45 2.72
C LEU A 30 10.47 -11.15 1.92
N PHE A 31 10.61 -10.69 0.67
CA PHE A 31 9.50 -10.26 -0.15
C PHE A 31 8.78 -11.47 -0.76
N HIS A 32 7.48 -11.52 -0.53
CA HIS A 32 6.59 -12.47 -1.19
C HIS A 32 5.47 -11.72 -1.89
N ARG A 33 5.22 -12.07 -3.15
CA ARG A 33 4.10 -11.52 -3.90
C ARG A 33 2.79 -12.03 -3.32
N ASN A 34 1.80 -11.16 -3.30
CA ASN A 34 0.44 -11.46 -2.87
C ASN A 34 -0.54 -10.47 -3.53
N ALA A 35 -1.82 -10.53 -3.16
CA ALA A 35 -2.85 -9.68 -3.76
C ALA A 35 -2.63 -8.16 -3.55
N VAL A 36 -1.89 -7.76 -2.50
CA VAL A 36 -1.55 -6.36 -2.19
C VAL A 36 -0.20 -5.97 -2.81
N THR A 37 0.76 -6.90 -2.85
CA THR A 37 2.08 -6.70 -3.46
C THR A 37 2.28 -7.59 -4.68
N TYR A 38 1.55 -7.28 -5.76
CA TYR A 38 1.53 -8.10 -6.98
C TYR A 38 2.71 -7.86 -7.94
N ASN A 39 3.36 -6.69 -7.89
CA ASN A 39 4.53 -6.37 -8.70
C ASN A 39 5.83 -7.06 -8.22
N THR A 40 6.92 -6.89 -8.98
CA THR A 40 8.25 -7.36 -8.56
C THR A 40 8.77 -6.55 -7.37
N TRP A 41 9.62 -7.12 -6.51
CA TRP A 41 10.14 -6.39 -5.34
C TRP A 41 10.87 -5.10 -5.75
N SER A 42 11.54 -5.12 -6.90
CA SER A 42 12.28 -4.00 -7.47
C SER A 42 11.38 -2.85 -7.92
N ASP A 43 10.09 -3.08 -8.12
CA ASP A 43 9.14 -2.03 -8.47
C ASP A 43 8.84 -1.11 -7.28
N TYR A 44 8.92 -1.64 -6.05
CA TYR A 44 8.65 -0.89 -4.83
C TYR A 44 9.88 -0.11 -4.37
N ILE A 45 10.34 0.81 -5.22
CA ILE A 45 11.47 1.71 -4.99
C ILE A 45 10.96 3.13 -4.69
N TYR A 46 11.66 3.85 -3.84
CA TYR A 46 11.42 5.27 -3.60
C TYR A 46 12.05 6.16 -4.69
N PRO A 47 11.50 7.38 -4.94
CA PRO A 47 10.30 7.95 -4.33
C PRO A 47 9.00 7.36 -4.87
N SER A 48 7.95 7.46 -4.06
CA SER A 48 6.59 7.03 -4.42
C SER A 48 5.58 7.97 -3.79
N LYS A 49 4.39 8.01 -4.38
CA LYS A 49 3.31 8.94 -4.04
C LYS A 49 2.03 8.16 -3.75
N ILE A 50 1.25 8.64 -2.80
CA ILE A 50 -0.12 8.21 -2.52
C ILE A 50 -1.07 9.29 -3.03
N GLU A 51 -2.13 8.86 -3.68
CA GLU A 51 -3.26 9.69 -4.11
C GLU A 51 -4.51 9.16 -3.45
N TYR A 52 -5.20 10.03 -2.70
CA TYR A 52 -6.48 9.77 -2.07
C TYR A 52 -7.56 10.43 -2.92
N LEU A 53 -8.38 9.64 -3.60
CA LEU A 53 -9.41 10.12 -4.50
C LEU A 53 -10.80 9.83 -3.95
N TYR A 54 -11.74 10.71 -4.28
CA TYR A 54 -13.16 10.51 -4.07
C TYR A 54 -13.91 10.74 -5.39
N TRP A 55 -15.08 10.11 -5.51
CA TRP A 55 -15.97 10.36 -6.64
C TRP A 55 -16.76 11.66 -6.44
N ASP A 56 -16.59 12.60 -7.38
CA ASP A 56 -17.36 13.83 -7.51
C ASP A 56 -18.33 13.67 -8.70
N GLU A 57 -19.60 14.02 -8.53
CA GLU A 57 -20.62 13.79 -9.58
C GLU A 57 -20.40 14.64 -10.83
N GLU A 58 -19.79 15.82 -10.70
CA GLU A 58 -19.55 16.74 -11.81
C GLU A 58 -18.19 16.50 -12.47
N LYS A 59 -17.16 16.20 -11.66
CA LYS A 59 -15.76 16.12 -12.12
C LYS A 59 -15.24 14.70 -12.24
N GLY A 60 -15.99 13.70 -11.77
CA GLY A 60 -15.53 12.31 -11.65
C GLY A 60 -14.49 12.15 -10.54
N TRP A 61 -13.49 11.29 -10.77
CA TRP A 61 -12.43 11.03 -9.78
C TRP A 61 -11.61 12.30 -9.49
N THR A 62 -11.76 12.82 -8.26
CA THR A 62 -11.07 14.02 -7.80
C THR A 62 -10.07 13.65 -6.70
N ILE A 63 -8.87 14.21 -6.77
CA ILE A 63 -7.83 14.03 -5.75
C ILE A 63 -8.19 14.91 -4.55
N GLY A 64 -8.54 14.28 -3.42
CA GLY A 64 -8.73 14.99 -2.15
C GLY A 64 -7.41 15.37 -1.48
N LYS A 65 -6.42 14.47 -1.56
CA LYS A 65 -5.07 14.70 -1.02
C LYS A 65 -4.05 13.83 -1.70
N ASP A 66 -2.80 14.29 -1.71
CA ASP A 66 -1.65 13.47 -1.98
C ASP A 66 -0.59 13.53 -0.88
N SER A 67 0.30 12.53 -0.87
CA SER A 67 1.36 12.39 0.12
C SER A 67 2.52 11.58 -0.47
N SER A 68 3.75 11.97 -0.14
CA SER A 68 4.96 11.18 -0.44
C SER A 68 5.62 10.65 0.82
N ASP A 69 4.87 10.60 1.94
CA ASP A 69 5.39 10.11 3.22
C ASP A 69 5.67 8.60 3.15
N LYS A 70 6.95 8.25 3.22
CA LYS A 70 7.44 6.86 3.23
C LYS A 70 6.82 6.03 4.34
N LYS A 71 6.59 6.61 5.52
CA LYS A 71 6.01 5.91 6.68
C LYS A 71 4.55 5.58 6.43
N GLU A 72 3.81 6.49 5.82
CA GLU A 72 2.40 6.30 5.47
C GLU A 72 2.22 5.19 4.42
N ILE A 73 3.05 5.20 3.37
CA ILE A 73 3.06 4.14 2.34
C ILE A 73 3.32 2.78 2.99
N LYS A 74 4.38 2.68 3.81
CA LYS A 74 4.74 1.43 4.51
C LYS A 74 3.63 0.97 5.46
N TYR A 75 2.97 1.91 6.15
CA TYR A 75 1.85 1.61 7.03
C TYR A 75 0.67 0.99 6.27
N ILE A 76 0.28 1.57 5.13
CA ILE A 76 -0.82 1.06 4.28
C ILE A 76 -0.51 -0.37 3.83
N PHE A 77 0.67 -0.60 3.24
CA PHE A 77 1.07 -1.94 2.80
C PHE A 77 1.07 -2.95 3.95
N SER A 78 1.65 -2.59 5.10
CA SER A 78 1.71 -3.46 6.28
C SER A 78 0.31 -3.86 6.79
N LYS A 79 -0.61 -2.89 6.88
CA LYS A 79 -1.98 -3.13 7.35
C LYS A 79 -2.78 -4.01 6.40
N LEU A 80 -2.66 -3.79 5.10
CA LEU A 80 -3.32 -4.61 4.09
C LEU A 80 -2.71 -6.02 4.03
N GLN A 81 -1.39 -6.17 4.03
CA GLN A 81 -0.75 -7.49 4.08
C GLN A 81 -1.13 -8.26 5.36
N GLY A 82 -1.25 -7.59 6.50
CA GLY A 82 -1.77 -8.20 7.73
C GLY A 82 -3.21 -8.69 7.61
N SER A 83 -4.03 -8.02 6.79
CA SER A 83 -5.44 -8.38 6.57
C SER A 83 -5.60 -9.59 5.65
N LEU A 84 -4.65 -9.86 4.75
CA LEU A 84 -4.65 -11.07 3.93
C LEU A 84 -4.64 -12.36 4.76
N LYS A 85 -4.10 -12.31 5.98
CA LYS A 85 -4.08 -13.45 6.91
C LYS A 85 -5.46 -13.82 7.45
N GLN A 86 -6.46 -12.95 7.27
CA GLN A 86 -7.83 -13.16 7.77
C GLN A 86 -8.73 -13.91 6.76
N GLY A 87 -8.21 -14.28 5.59
CA GLY A 87 -8.94 -15.03 4.56
C GLY A 87 -9.52 -14.16 3.44
N LYS A 88 -10.10 -14.81 2.43
CA LYS A 88 -10.74 -14.15 1.28
C LYS A 88 -12.07 -13.52 1.70
N VAL A 89 -12.34 -12.33 1.19
CA VAL A 89 -13.64 -11.66 1.34
C VAL A 89 -14.48 -11.95 0.10
N PRO A 90 -15.74 -12.41 0.25
CA PRO A 90 -16.61 -12.63 -0.89
C PRO A 90 -17.08 -11.27 -1.50
N PRO A 91 -17.29 -11.18 -2.83
CA PRO A 91 -17.59 -9.91 -3.50
C PRO A 91 -18.89 -9.23 -3.04
N ASN A 92 -19.84 -10.00 -2.51
CA ASN A 92 -21.11 -9.48 -1.99
C ASN A 92 -20.93 -8.62 -0.71
N GLU A 93 -19.81 -8.74 0.01
CA GLU A 93 -19.47 -7.84 1.12
C GLU A 93 -18.95 -6.47 0.63
N TYR A 94 -18.56 -6.34 -0.64
CA TYR A 94 -17.98 -5.12 -1.22
C TYR A 94 -19.02 -4.10 -1.68
N ARG A 95 -20.24 -4.50 -2.03
CA ARG A 95 -21.33 -3.58 -2.44
C ARG A 95 -22.56 -3.77 -1.54
N ASN A 96 -22.69 -2.91 -0.54
CA ASN A 96 -23.90 -2.79 0.29
C ASN A 96 -24.50 -1.38 0.11
N SER A 97 -25.82 -1.25 0.10
CA SER A 97 -26.53 0.03 -0.03
C SER A 97 -26.18 1.07 1.04
N ALA A 98 -25.56 0.67 2.17
CA ALA A 98 -25.12 1.53 3.26
C ALA A 98 -23.78 2.26 3.02
N MET A 99 -23.19 2.16 1.83
CA MET A 99 -21.77 2.46 1.59
C MET A 99 -21.42 3.94 1.36
N LYS A 100 -22.42 4.81 1.15
CA LYS A 100 -22.25 6.26 0.96
C LYS A 100 -21.28 6.57 -0.19
N LYS A 101 -20.21 7.34 0.05
CA LYS A 101 -19.28 7.82 -0.99
C LYS A 101 -18.25 6.77 -1.39
N GLU A 102 -18.03 6.63 -2.70
CA GLU A 102 -16.95 5.83 -3.28
C GLU A 102 -15.62 6.59 -3.25
N MET A 103 -14.55 5.88 -2.90
CA MET A 103 -13.20 6.41 -2.81
C MET A 103 -12.21 5.43 -3.43
N LYS A 104 -11.06 5.96 -3.82
CA LYS A 104 -9.97 5.20 -4.41
C LYS A 104 -8.66 5.64 -3.81
N LEU A 105 -7.80 4.66 -3.51
CA LEU A 105 -6.42 4.91 -3.14
C LEU A 105 -5.52 4.39 -4.25
N ILE A 106 -4.55 5.20 -4.66
CA ILE A 106 -3.51 4.78 -5.59
C ILE A 106 -2.14 5.08 -4.98
N ILE A 107 -1.26 4.08 -4.95
CA ILE A 107 0.16 4.26 -4.67
C ILE A 107 0.91 4.06 -5.98
N ARG A 108 1.68 5.08 -6.37
CA ARG A 108 2.46 5.08 -7.61
C ARG A 108 3.94 5.28 -7.32
N ARG A 109 4.79 4.64 -8.13
CA ARG A 109 6.18 5.05 -8.29
C ARG A 109 6.22 6.39 -9.04
N TYR A 110 7.28 7.17 -8.85
CA TYR A 110 7.42 8.51 -9.45
C TYR A 110 7.31 8.53 -10.99
N ASP A 111 7.69 7.44 -11.68
CA ASP A 111 7.50 7.25 -13.13
C ASP A 111 6.09 6.76 -13.52
N SER A 112 5.11 6.93 -12.62
CA SER A 112 3.69 6.62 -12.78
C SER A 112 3.28 5.14 -12.73
N ALA A 113 4.22 4.20 -12.51
CA ALA A 113 3.88 2.80 -12.32
C ALA A 113 3.00 2.60 -11.08
N ILE A 114 1.84 1.96 -11.23
CA ILE A 114 0.93 1.67 -10.12
C ILE A 114 1.50 0.52 -9.29
N LEU A 115 1.78 0.80 -8.01
CA LEU A 115 2.29 -0.18 -7.05
C LEU A 115 1.16 -0.84 -6.26
N LEU A 116 0.08 -0.10 -6.02
CA LEU A 116 -1.13 -0.56 -5.37
C LEU A 116 -2.27 0.36 -5.80
N GLN A 117 -3.43 -0.21 -6.10
CA GLN A 117 -4.67 0.52 -6.30
C GLN A 117 -5.78 -0.26 -5.60
N PHE A 118 -6.68 0.45 -4.92
CA PHE A 118 -7.92 -0.15 -4.50
C PHE A 118 -9.06 0.85 -4.34
N ASP A 119 -10.26 0.36 -4.61
CA ASP A 119 -11.52 1.06 -4.42
C ASP A 119 -12.14 0.66 -3.08
N TYR A 120 -12.78 1.62 -2.40
CA TYR A 120 -13.43 1.40 -1.11
C TYR A 120 -14.52 2.43 -0.86
N TYR A 121 -15.47 2.09 0.00
CA TYR A 121 -16.64 2.94 0.28
C TYR A 121 -16.65 3.48 1.70
N GLU A 122 -17.13 4.69 1.94
CA GLU A 122 -17.12 5.37 3.25
C GLU A 122 -17.71 4.49 4.37
N GLY A 123 -18.89 3.93 4.13
CA GLY A 123 -19.58 3.03 5.06
C GLY A 123 -19.10 1.57 5.05
N GLY A 124 -18.21 1.21 4.11
CA GLY A 124 -17.70 -0.14 3.93
C GLY A 124 -16.34 -0.39 4.60
N ASN A 125 -16.08 -1.66 4.92
CA ASN A 125 -14.81 -2.15 5.46
C ASN A 125 -14.08 -3.11 4.49
N VAL A 126 -14.48 -3.16 3.22
CA VAL A 126 -13.87 -3.99 2.19
C VAL A 126 -13.31 -3.08 1.10
N ALA A 127 -12.13 -3.45 0.60
CA ALA A 127 -11.49 -2.84 -0.56
C ALA A 127 -11.47 -3.83 -1.73
N ASP A 128 -11.76 -3.34 -2.93
CA ASP A 128 -11.51 -4.04 -4.21
C ASP A 128 -10.13 -3.61 -4.73
N LEU A 129 -9.20 -4.56 -4.82
CA LEU A 129 -7.81 -4.29 -5.23
C LEU A 129 -7.64 -4.10 -6.75
N SER A 130 -8.74 -3.95 -7.51
CA SER A 130 -8.77 -3.81 -8.97
C SER A 130 -8.06 -4.96 -9.72
N ASN A 131 -7.87 -6.10 -9.06
CA ASN A 131 -7.19 -7.28 -9.57
C ASN A 131 -7.99 -8.57 -9.27
N GLY A 132 -9.29 -8.42 -9.02
CA GLY A 132 -10.20 -9.52 -8.68
C GLY A 132 -10.11 -10.00 -7.23
N ASN A 133 -9.30 -9.36 -6.39
CA ASN A 133 -9.22 -9.67 -4.96
C ASN A 133 -9.91 -8.61 -4.11
N PHE A 134 -10.64 -9.08 -3.11
CA PHE A 134 -11.27 -8.25 -2.09
C PHE A 134 -10.59 -8.47 -0.75
N ILE A 135 -10.36 -7.39 -0.02
CA ILE A 135 -9.66 -7.42 1.26
C ILE A 135 -10.36 -6.58 2.32
N LYS A 136 -10.39 -7.06 3.57
CA LYS A 136 -10.85 -6.24 4.69
C LYS A 136 -9.87 -5.10 4.94
N ILE A 137 -10.41 -3.90 5.14
CA ILE A 137 -9.68 -2.71 5.57
C ILE A 137 -9.74 -2.68 7.10
N PRO A 138 -8.59 -2.77 7.81
CA PRO A 138 -8.57 -2.64 9.26
C PRO A 138 -9.20 -1.31 9.71
N PRO A 139 -9.93 -1.27 10.85
CA PRO A 139 -10.62 -0.06 11.30
C PRO A 139 -9.69 1.16 11.49
N ASP A 140 -8.45 0.96 11.91
CA ASP A 140 -7.47 2.01 12.09
C ASP A 140 -6.96 2.55 10.75
N LEU A 141 -6.69 1.65 9.78
CA LEU A 141 -6.37 2.05 8.41
C LEU A 141 -7.56 2.82 7.81
N LYS A 142 -8.77 2.30 7.94
CA LYS A 142 -10.01 2.92 7.44
C LYS A 142 -10.15 4.36 7.92
N ARG A 143 -9.96 4.61 9.22
CA ARG A 143 -10.02 5.96 9.81
C ARG A 143 -8.99 6.89 9.19
N ASN A 144 -7.76 6.41 9.02
CA ASN A 144 -6.69 7.20 8.40
C ASN A 144 -7.00 7.54 6.94
N LEU A 145 -7.52 6.58 6.17
CA LEU A 145 -7.94 6.81 4.77
C LEU A 145 -9.02 7.89 4.67
N LEU A 146 -10.07 7.81 5.50
CA LEU A 146 -11.16 8.79 5.52
C LEU A 146 -10.65 10.20 5.89
N LYS A 147 -9.81 10.30 6.93
CA LYS A 147 -9.21 11.56 7.36
C LYS A 147 -8.42 12.23 6.23
N ARG A 148 -7.62 11.44 5.50
CA ARG A 148 -6.82 11.94 4.37
C ARG A 148 -7.66 12.34 3.17
N THR A 149 -8.78 11.67 2.93
CA THR A 149 -9.63 11.92 1.75
C THR A 149 -10.50 13.15 1.91
N PHE A 150 -11.05 13.40 3.10
CA PHE A 150 -12.05 14.45 3.32
C PHE A 150 -11.61 15.60 4.25
N ASN A 151 -10.37 15.60 4.75
CA ASN A 151 -9.86 16.62 5.69
C ASN A 151 -10.75 16.84 6.94
N TYR A 152 -11.28 15.77 7.54
CA TYR A 152 -11.91 15.84 8.87
C TYR A 152 -10.89 16.09 9.99
#